data_AF-A0A8D8IH29-F1
#
_entry.id   AF-A0A8D8IH29-F1
#
_cell.length_a   1.000
_cell.length_b   1.000
_cell.length_c   1.000
_cell.angle_alpha   90.00
_cell.angle_beta   90.00
_cell.angle_gamma   90.00
#
_symmetry.space_group_name_H-M   'P 1'
#
loop_
_entity.id
_entity.type
_entity.pdbx_description
1 polymer ?
#
loop_
_entity_poly.entity_id
_entity_poly.type
_entity_poly.pdbx_seq_one_letter_code
_entity_poly.pdbx_strand_id
1 'polypeptide(L)'
;PGLCDAAAKPAETQRCGQEACPPRWVEGEWGNCSLPCGEEGKQTRDVHCERVGADGAAETVEDDVCLEQVGNKPATERECNRGTICPEWFISKWSPCNKLCGEGEQTRKVTCFRKENGRITVLDDSECVTEKPEVKQTCMLRPCEGVDYITSSWSGCEECGTAI
;
A
#
# COMPACT_ATOMS: atom_id res chain seq x y z
N PRO A 1 -79.50 23.04 -17.22
CA PRO A 1 -78.46 24.09 -17.08
C PRO A 1 -77.12 23.45 -16.66
N GLY A 2 -76.25 23.21 -17.64
CA GLY A 2 -74.88 22.74 -17.38
C GLY A 2 -74.06 23.90 -16.82
N LEU A 3 -73.74 23.86 -15.53
CA LEU A 3 -73.03 24.92 -14.81
C LEU A 3 -71.52 24.93 -15.07
N CYS A 4 -70.99 24.05 -15.92
CA CYS A 4 -69.58 23.96 -16.24
C CYS A 4 -69.37 24.25 -17.74
N ASP A 5 -68.69 25.35 -18.02
CA ASP A 5 -68.24 25.70 -19.37
C ASP A 5 -67.12 24.73 -19.78
N ALA A 6 -67.35 23.98 -20.87
CA ALA A 6 -66.37 23.05 -21.40
C ALA A 6 -65.08 23.75 -21.88
N ALA A 7 -65.16 25.03 -22.25
CA ALA A 7 -64.01 25.85 -22.61
C ALA A 7 -63.19 26.29 -21.38
N ALA A 8 -63.79 26.30 -20.19
CA ALA A 8 -63.10 26.58 -18.93
C ALA A 8 -62.60 25.29 -18.23
N LYS A 9 -62.71 24.13 -18.89
CA LYS A 9 -62.23 22.85 -18.35
C LYS A 9 -60.70 22.89 -18.22
N PRO A 10 -60.13 22.75 -17.01
CA PRO A 10 -58.68 22.70 -16.83
C PRO A 10 -58.09 21.48 -17.55
N ALA A 11 -56.80 21.53 -17.84
CA ALA A 11 -56.09 20.36 -18.38
C ALA A 11 -56.23 19.16 -17.43
N GLU A 12 -56.61 17.99 -17.95
CA GLU A 12 -56.71 16.74 -17.17
C GLU A 12 -55.33 16.16 -16.81
N THR A 13 -54.26 16.67 -17.43
CA THR A 13 -52.89 16.21 -17.24
C THR A 13 -51.99 17.42 -16.99
N GLN A 14 -51.16 17.32 -15.95
CA GLN A 14 -50.14 18.32 -15.65
C GLN A 14 -48.80 17.62 -15.40
N ARG A 15 -47.69 18.32 -15.68
CA ARG A 15 -46.35 17.82 -15.38
C ARG A 15 -46.08 17.96 -13.88
N CYS A 16 -45.61 16.89 -13.24
CA CYS A 16 -45.09 16.90 -11.87
C CYS A 16 -43.57 17.04 -11.86
N GLY A 17 -42.97 17.44 -10.72
CA GLY A 17 -41.51 17.55 -10.58
C GLY A 17 -40.90 18.74 -11.33
N GLN A 18 -41.65 19.84 -11.47
CA GLN A 18 -41.18 21.04 -12.19
C GLN A 18 -40.13 21.84 -11.40
N GLU A 19 -39.92 21.52 -10.13
CA GLU A 19 -38.92 22.15 -9.27
C GLU A 19 -37.74 21.21 -9.05
N ALA A 20 -36.55 21.79 -8.98
CA ALA A 20 -35.35 21.03 -8.63
C ALA A 20 -35.49 20.46 -7.20
N CYS A 21 -34.94 19.27 -6.99
CA CYS A 21 -34.85 18.72 -5.64
C CYS A 21 -33.93 19.56 -4.77
N PRO A 22 -34.09 19.53 -3.44
CA PRO A 22 -33.09 20.06 -2.53
C PRO A 22 -31.72 19.41 -2.77
N PRO A 23 -30.61 20.13 -2.54
CA PRO A 23 -29.27 19.58 -2.63
C PRO A 23 -29.06 18.51 -1.54
N ARG A 24 -28.14 17.58 -1.79
CA ARG A 24 -27.76 16.54 -0.82
C ARG A 24 -26.27 16.25 -0.90
N TRP A 25 -25.69 15.86 0.24
CA TRP A 25 -24.37 15.25 0.26
C TRP A 25 -24.44 13.85 -0.33
N VAL A 26 -23.54 13.56 -1.26
CA VAL A 26 -23.33 12.24 -1.83
C VAL A 26 -21.99 11.72 -1.33
N GLU A 27 -22.03 10.62 -0.58
CA GLU A 27 -20.86 9.97 0.00
C GLU A 27 -20.43 8.81 -0.92
N GLY A 28 -19.18 8.85 -1.38
CA GLY A 28 -18.56 7.74 -2.08
C GLY A 28 -18.14 6.63 -1.13
N GLU A 29 -17.70 5.52 -1.71
CA GLU A 29 -17.11 4.40 -0.97
C GLU A 29 -15.77 4.81 -0.35
N TRP A 30 -15.45 4.19 0.79
CA TRP A 30 -14.14 4.37 1.40
C TRP A 30 -13.05 3.67 0.56
N GLY A 31 -11.96 4.39 0.32
CA GLY A 31 -10.77 3.85 -0.30
C GLY A 31 -10.03 2.84 0.59
N ASN A 32 -8.95 2.29 0.04
CA ASN A 32 -8.07 1.40 0.79
C ASN A 32 -7.41 2.14 1.98
N CYS A 33 -7.12 1.39 3.04
CA CYS A 33 -6.39 1.93 4.17
C CYS A 33 -4.95 2.26 3.77
N SER A 34 -4.45 3.43 4.19
CA SER A 34 -3.08 3.89 3.93
C SER A 34 -2.02 2.96 4.50
N LEU A 35 -2.34 2.26 5.60
CA LEU A 35 -1.48 1.28 6.24
C LEU A 35 -2.25 -0.03 6.44
N PRO A 36 -1.66 -1.19 6.10
CA PRO A 36 -2.30 -2.48 6.30
C PRO A 36 -2.35 -2.90 7.78
N CYS A 37 -1.59 -2.22 8.64
CA CYS A 37 -1.48 -2.48 10.06
C CYS A 37 -1.05 -1.22 10.84
N GLY A 38 -1.04 -1.29 12.16
CA GLY A 38 -0.60 -0.23 13.05
C GLY A 38 -1.75 0.59 13.64
N GLU A 39 -1.41 1.76 14.18
CA GLU A 39 -2.39 2.67 14.81
C GLU A 39 -2.78 3.84 13.89
N GLU A 40 -2.01 4.08 12.83
CA GLU A 40 -2.06 5.31 12.04
C GLU A 40 -2.72 5.13 10.67
N GLY A 41 -3.32 3.96 10.42
CA GLY A 41 -4.02 3.69 9.17
C GLY A 41 -5.20 4.64 8.97
N LYS A 42 -5.27 5.26 7.79
CA LYS A 42 -6.33 6.18 7.39
C LYS A 42 -6.88 5.82 6.03
N GLN A 43 -8.16 5.99 5.83
CA GLN A 43 -8.80 5.84 4.53
C GLN A 43 -9.64 7.07 4.22
N THR A 44 -9.68 7.42 2.95
CA THR A 44 -10.38 8.60 2.45
C THR A 44 -11.55 8.20 1.57
N ARG A 45 -12.53 9.08 1.42
CA ARG A 45 -13.63 8.93 0.45
C ARG A 45 -13.99 10.27 -0.15
N ASP A 46 -14.54 10.22 -1.35
CA ASP A 46 -15.10 11.40 -2.00
C ASP A 46 -16.46 11.73 -1.40
N VAL A 47 -16.69 13.01 -1.10
CA VAL A 47 -17.98 13.54 -0.71
C VAL A 47 -18.22 14.81 -1.50
N HIS A 48 -19.33 14.89 -2.21
CA HIS A 48 -19.67 16.05 -3.04
C HIS A 48 -21.14 16.44 -2.86
N CYS A 49 -21.46 17.70 -3.10
CA CYS A 49 -22.83 18.19 -3.10
C CYS A 49 -23.46 17.93 -4.47
N GLU A 50 -24.64 17.32 -4.50
CA GLU A 50 -25.38 17.03 -5.72
C GLU A 50 -26.80 17.56 -5.60
N ARG A 51 -27.36 18.04 -6.70
CA ARG A 51 -28.75 18.43 -6.82
C ARG A 51 -29.37 17.82 -8.08
N VAL A 52 -30.59 17.31 -7.97
CA VAL A 52 -31.36 16.86 -9.13
C VAL A 52 -32.19 18.02 -9.68
N GLY A 53 -31.92 18.41 -10.93
CA GLY A 53 -32.64 19.46 -11.64
C GLY A 53 -34.09 19.09 -11.97
N ALA A 54 -34.87 20.07 -12.42
CA ALA A 54 -36.26 19.85 -12.87
C ALA A 54 -36.37 18.96 -14.12
N ASP A 55 -35.27 18.77 -14.84
CA ASP A 55 -35.10 17.83 -15.95
C ASP A 55 -34.79 16.40 -15.49
N GLY A 56 -34.62 16.18 -14.18
CA GLY A 56 -34.27 14.91 -13.57
C GLY A 56 -32.78 14.57 -13.64
N ALA A 57 -31.94 15.47 -14.15
CA ALA A 57 -30.50 15.27 -14.21
C ALA A 57 -29.85 15.58 -12.86
N ALA A 58 -28.96 14.69 -12.40
CA ALA A 58 -28.12 14.94 -11.24
C ALA A 58 -26.92 15.81 -11.66
N GLU A 59 -26.72 16.91 -10.95
CA GLU A 59 -25.62 17.85 -11.18
C GLU A 59 -24.84 18.03 -9.86
N THR A 60 -23.51 17.91 -9.94
CA THR A 60 -22.64 18.30 -8.84
C THR A 60 -22.61 19.82 -8.73
N VAL A 61 -22.91 20.33 -7.55
CA VAL A 61 -22.91 21.77 -7.25
C VAL A 61 -21.85 22.08 -6.18
N GLU A 62 -21.57 23.36 -5.98
CA GLU A 62 -20.60 23.81 -4.97
C GLU A 62 -21.01 23.37 -3.56
N ASP A 63 -20.01 23.01 -2.75
CA ASP A 63 -20.18 22.54 -1.38
C ASP A 63 -20.95 23.53 -0.50
N ASP A 64 -20.78 24.84 -0.73
CA ASP A 64 -21.45 25.92 0.00
C ASP A 64 -22.98 25.79 -0.04
N VAL A 65 -23.53 25.32 -1.16
CA VAL A 65 -24.97 25.11 -1.33
C VAL A 65 -25.49 24.08 -0.33
N CYS A 66 -24.76 22.97 -0.16
CA CYS A 66 -25.10 21.96 0.85
C CYS A 66 -24.77 22.42 2.26
N LEU A 67 -23.68 23.17 2.48
CA LEU A 67 -23.33 23.70 3.81
C LEU A 67 -24.42 24.61 4.37
N GLU A 68 -25.02 25.45 3.53
CA GLU A 68 -26.11 26.34 3.93
C GLU A 68 -27.46 25.63 4.08
N GLN A 69 -27.80 24.70 3.18
CA GLN A 69 -29.15 24.11 3.11
C GLN A 69 -29.30 22.76 3.81
N VAL A 70 -28.23 22.00 3.93
CA VAL A 70 -28.22 20.64 4.50
C VAL A 70 -27.42 20.61 5.80
N GLY A 71 -26.29 21.30 5.84
CA GLY A 71 -25.38 21.39 6.97
C GLY A 71 -24.00 20.80 6.67
N ASN A 72 -23.26 20.48 7.73
CA ASN A 72 -21.84 20.12 7.65
C ASN A 72 -21.57 18.97 6.68
N LYS A 73 -20.48 19.13 5.92
CA LYS A 73 -19.98 18.09 5.03
C LYS A 73 -19.61 16.82 5.82
N PRO A 74 -20.09 15.63 5.41
CA PRO A 74 -19.69 14.36 6.01
C PRO A 74 -18.17 14.14 6.01
N ALA A 75 -17.69 13.30 6.94
CA ALA A 75 -16.27 13.01 7.06
C ALA A 75 -15.69 12.42 5.76
N THR A 76 -14.58 12.98 5.30
CA THR A 76 -13.83 12.53 4.12
C THR A 76 -12.64 11.64 4.48
N GLU A 77 -12.31 11.53 5.77
CA GLU A 77 -11.23 10.70 6.31
C GLU A 77 -11.72 9.95 7.55
N ARG A 78 -11.28 8.69 7.72
CA ARG A 78 -11.45 7.93 8.96
C ARG A 78 -10.23 7.05 9.26
N GLU A 79 -10.05 6.71 10.53
CA GLU A 79 -9.08 5.70 10.98
C GLU A 79 -9.48 4.29 10.48
N CYS A 80 -8.49 3.46 10.17
CA CYS A 80 -8.67 2.08 9.77
C CYS A 80 -7.50 1.20 10.22
N ASN A 81 -7.74 -0.11 10.30
CA ASN A 81 -6.76 -1.12 10.71
C ASN A 81 -6.11 -0.88 12.08
N ARG A 82 -6.69 0.00 12.91
CA ARG A 82 -6.21 0.33 14.24
C ARG A 82 -6.10 -0.91 15.12
N GLY A 83 -4.98 -1.07 15.83
CA GLY A 83 -4.70 -2.24 16.66
C GLY A 83 -4.24 -3.48 15.89
N THR A 84 -4.12 -3.42 14.56
CA THR A 84 -3.58 -4.53 13.78
C THR A 84 -2.08 -4.60 13.96
N ILE A 85 -1.55 -5.72 14.43
CA ILE A 85 -0.11 -5.88 14.70
C ILE A 85 0.67 -5.90 13.39
N CYS A 86 1.62 -4.99 13.24
CA CYS A 86 2.51 -4.96 12.09
C CYS A 86 3.58 -6.07 12.13
N PRO A 87 3.85 -6.73 11.00
CA PRO A 87 5.05 -7.52 10.85
C PRO A 87 6.33 -6.68 10.96
N GLU A 88 7.37 -7.29 11.51
CA GLU A 88 8.68 -6.69 11.72
C GLU A 88 9.78 -7.51 11.04
N TRP A 89 10.87 -6.84 10.67
CA TRP A 89 12.05 -7.51 10.15
C TRP A 89 12.91 -8.08 11.29
N PHE A 90 13.07 -9.40 11.31
CA PHE A 90 14.13 -10.02 12.08
C PHE A 90 15.44 -9.91 11.30
N ILE A 91 16.46 -9.30 11.91
CA ILE A 91 17.78 -9.11 11.31
C ILE A 91 18.81 -9.86 12.15
N SER A 92 19.42 -10.91 11.60
CA SER A 92 20.48 -11.63 12.29
C SER A 92 21.78 -10.83 12.29
N LYS A 93 22.73 -11.26 13.14
CA LYS A 93 24.12 -10.83 13.02
C LYS A 93 24.68 -11.23 11.64
N TRP A 94 25.64 -10.44 11.16
CA TRP A 94 26.44 -10.77 9.99
C TRP A 94 27.24 -12.05 10.24
N SER A 95 27.36 -12.88 9.20
CA SER A 95 28.29 -14.01 9.17
C SER A 95 29.73 -13.51 9.30
N PRO A 96 30.68 -14.38 9.66
CA PRO A 96 32.09 -14.10 9.41
C PRO A 96 32.34 -13.76 7.94
N CYS A 97 33.40 -12.99 7.69
CA CYS A 97 33.85 -12.69 6.34
C CYS A 97 34.21 -14.00 5.61
N ASN A 98 33.78 -14.16 4.36
CA ASN A 98 34.04 -15.39 3.59
C ASN A 98 35.50 -15.55 3.11
N LYS A 99 36.33 -14.53 3.32
CA LYS A 99 37.78 -14.56 3.09
C LYS A 99 38.54 -14.56 4.41
N LEU A 100 39.81 -14.96 4.37
CA LEU A 100 40.74 -14.90 5.50
C LEU A 100 41.64 -13.65 5.46
N CYS A 101 41.68 -12.96 4.33
CA CYS A 101 42.43 -11.74 4.08
C CYS A 101 41.79 -10.98 2.89
N GLY A 102 42.10 -9.69 2.75
CA GLY A 102 41.62 -8.84 1.66
C GLY A 102 40.11 -8.55 1.71
N GLU A 103 39.57 -8.20 0.55
CA GLU A 103 38.14 -7.95 0.34
C GLU A 103 37.36 -9.26 0.27
N GLY A 104 36.33 -9.37 1.10
CA GLY A 104 35.39 -10.47 1.10
C GLY A 104 33.97 -9.98 1.32
N GLU A 105 33.06 -10.92 1.59
CA GLU A 105 31.65 -10.66 1.77
C GLU A 105 31.11 -11.35 3.03
N GLN A 106 30.18 -10.67 3.70
CA GLN A 106 29.38 -11.19 4.80
C GLN A 106 27.92 -11.28 4.38
N THR A 107 27.22 -12.27 4.93
CA THR A 107 25.79 -12.46 4.70
C THR A 107 25.05 -12.47 6.03
N ARG A 108 23.77 -12.11 6.04
CA ARG A 108 22.90 -12.23 7.23
C ARG A 108 21.52 -12.71 6.82
N LYS A 109 20.81 -13.31 7.78
CA LYS A 109 19.42 -13.69 7.62
C LYS A 109 18.52 -12.50 7.94
N VAL A 110 17.67 -12.15 6.99
CA VAL A 110 16.60 -11.16 7.15
C VAL A 110 15.29 -11.88 6.91
N THR A 111 14.34 -11.80 7.83
CA THR A 111 13.08 -12.57 7.75
C THR A 111 11.94 -11.75 8.32
N CYS A 112 10.85 -11.63 7.58
CA CYS A 112 9.64 -10.99 8.06
C CYS A 112 8.94 -11.88 9.10
N PHE A 113 8.54 -11.32 10.24
CA PHE A 113 7.78 -12.05 11.24
C PHE A 113 6.71 -11.18 11.90
N ARG A 114 5.63 -11.79 12.37
CA ARG A 114 4.62 -11.14 13.21
C ARG A 114 4.62 -11.79 14.58
N LYS A 115 4.62 -10.97 15.64
CA LYS A 115 4.52 -11.43 17.02
C LYS A 115 3.15 -11.08 17.59
N GLU A 116 2.32 -12.10 17.78
CA GLU A 116 0.96 -11.95 18.30
C GLU A 116 0.79 -12.82 19.54
N ASN A 117 0.39 -12.22 20.67
CA ASN A 117 0.20 -12.92 21.96
C ASN A 117 1.42 -13.77 22.38
N GLY A 118 2.63 -13.28 22.11
CA GLY A 118 3.88 -13.98 22.42
C GLY A 118 4.27 -15.08 21.43
N ARG A 119 3.42 -15.42 20.46
CA ARG A 119 3.72 -16.35 19.38
C ARG A 119 4.36 -15.62 18.21
N ILE A 120 5.46 -16.17 17.69
CA ILE A 120 6.14 -15.65 16.49
C ILE A 120 5.72 -16.50 15.29
N THR A 121 5.26 -15.83 14.24
CA THR A 121 4.94 -16.44 12.94
C THR A 121 5.84 -15.83 11.88
N VAL A 122 6.58 -16.65 11.15
CA VAL A 122 7.39 -16.22 10.00
C VAL A 122 6.47 -16.02 8.80
N LEU A 123 6.61 -14.88 8.13
CA LEU A 123 5.78 -14.45 7.01
C LEU A 123 6.62 -14.32 5.73
N ASP A 124 5.94 -14.12 4.60
CA ASP A 124 6.60 -13.72 3.35
C ASP A 124 7.21 -12.31 3.48
N ASP A 125 8.23 -12.03 2.70
CA ASP A 125 8.88 -10.72 2.68
C ASP A 125 7.92 -9.60 2.26
N SER A 126 6.91 -9.89 1.42
CA SER A 126 5.91 -8.91 0.98
C SER A 126 4.95 -8.44 2.08
N GLU A 127 4.88 -9.17 3.20
CA GLU A 127 4.00 -8.83 4.33
C GLU A 127 4.58 -7.71 5.20
N CYS A 128 5.90 -7.51 5.16
CA CYS A 128 6.56 -6.44 5.87
C CYS A 128 6.42 -5.13 5.09
N VAL A 129 5.88 -4.10 5.75
CA VAL A 129 5.55 -2.81 5.13
C VAL A 129 6.80 -2.00 4.76
N THR A 130 7.88 -2.20 5.50
CA THR A 130 9.14 -1.48 5.30
C THR A 130 10.07 -2.23 4.36
N GLU A 131 10.95 -1.47 3.68
CA GLU A 131 11.95 -2.02 2.77
C GLU A 131 12.81 -3.10 3.42
N LYS A 132 13.04 -4.18 2.67
CA LYS A 132 13.81 -5.33 3.15
C LYS A 132 15.27 -4.92 3.40
N PRO A 133 15.80 -5.09 4.62
CA PRO A 133 17.20 -4.82 4.92
C PRO A 133 18.17 -5.66 4.08
N GLU A 134 19.38 -5.13 3.84
CA GLU A 134 20.40 -5.81 3.04
C GLU A 134 20.75 -7.19 3.62
N VAL A 135 20.86 -8.20 2.75
CA VAL A 135 21.25 -9.57 3.16
C VAL A 135 22.75 -9.83 3.01
N LYS A 136 23.48 -8.89 2.40
CA LYS A 136 24.89 -9.03 2.02
C LYS A 136 25.61 -7.70 2.17
N GLN A 137 26.85 -7.73 2.65
CA GLN A 137 27.73 -6.55 2.70
C GLN A 137 29.19 -6.95 2.45
N THR A 138 30.01 -5.98 2.04
CA THR A 138 31.46 -6.15 1.87
C THR A 138 32.18 -6.09 3.22
N CYS A 139 33.19 -6.93 3.41
CA CYS A 139 34.13 -6.89 4.54
C CYS A 139 35.57 -6.73 4.05
N MET A 140 36.34 -5.91 4.76
CA MET A 140 37.77 -5.71 4.51
C MET A 140 38.57 -6.30 5.66
N LEU A 141 39.36 -7.33 5.37
CA LEU A 141 40.32 -7.92 6.30
C LEU A 141 41.74 -7.42 5.99
N ARG A 142 42.70 -7.87 6.79
CA ARG A 142 44.13 -7.60 6.56
C ARG A 142 44.54 -7.98 5.11
N PRO A 143 45.49 -7.27 4.49
CA PRO A 143 45.98 -7.62 3.15
C PRO A 143 46.43 -9.08 3.04
N CYS A 144 46.23 -9.67 1.87
CA CYS A 144 46.77 -10.98 1.54
C CYS A 144 48.24 -10.84 1.13
N GLU A 145 49.13 -10.60 2.09
CA GLU A 145 50.57 -10.62 1.86
C GLU A 145 51.19 -11.85 2.59
N GLY A 146 52.03 -12.60 1.89
CA GLY A 146 52.78 -13.74 2.47
C GLY A 146 52.20 -15.14 2.21
N VAL A 147 51.42 -15.36 1.15
CA VAL A 147 51.10 -16.71 0.66
C VAL A 147 52.04 -17.07 -0.48
N ASP A 148 53.17 -17.69 -0.13
CA ASP A 148 54.04 -18.34 -1.11
C ASP A 148 53.40 -19.65 -1.57
N TYR A 149 53.42 -19.88 -2.88
CA TYR A 149 53.13 -21.21 -3.40
C TYR A 149 54.23 -22.16 -2.94
N ILE A 150 53.86 -23.22 -2.21
CA ILE A 150 54.76 -24.35 -2.03
C ILE A 150 54.60 -25.24 -3.25
N THR A 151 55.40 -25.00 -4.28
CA THR A 151 55.53 -25.93 -5.41
C THR A 151 56.53 -27.01 -5.05
N SER A 152 56.15 -28.28 -5.17
CA SER A 152 57.12 -29.36 -5.27
C SER A 152 57.62 -29.45 -6.70
N SER A 153 58.84 -29.95 -6.90
CA SER A 153 59.31 -30.35 -8.22
C SER A 153 58.35 -31.36 -8.85
N TRP A 154 58.07 -31.21 -10.15
CA TRP A 154 57.35 -32.23 -10.91
C TRP A 154 58.13 -33.56 -10.84
N SER A 155 57.50 -34.62 -10.35
CA SER A 155 58.03 -35.98 -10.41
C SER A 155 57.38 -36.74 -11.57
N GLY A 156 58.13 -37.61 -12.26
CA GLY A 156 57.61 -38.48 -13.32
C GLY A 156 57.80 -37.98 -14.77
N CYS A 157 58.62 -36.97 -15.03
CA CYS A 157 58.97 -36.50 -16.39
C CYS A 157 60.40 -36.90 -16.80
N GLU A 158 60.81 -38.14 -16.49
CA GLU A 158 62.16 -38.63 -16.78
C GLU A 158 62.26 -39.40 -18.11
N GLU A 159 61.14 -39.69 -18.78
CA GLU A 159 61.12 -40.35 -20.08
C GLU A 159 60.41 -39.50 -21.13
N CYS A 160 60.98 -39.46 -22.34
CA CYS A 160 60.37 -38.77 -23.47
C CYS A 160 59.16 -39.57 -23.98
N GLY A 161 57.99 -38.92 -24.09
CA GLY A 161 56.79 -39.50 -24.69
C GLY A 161 55.68 -39.90 -23.73
N THR A 162 55.84 -39.73 -22.41
CA THR A 162 54.74 -39.91 -21.45
C THR A 162 54.03 -38.58 -21.21
N ALA A 163 53.18 -38.20 -22.17
CA ALA A 163 52.13 -37.20 -21.91
C ALA A 163 50.89 -37.93 -21.38
N ILE A 164 50.28 -37.40 -20.32
CA ILE A 164 48.89 -37.74 -19.94
C ILE A 164 47.95 -36.99 -20.88
#